data_AF-A0A940FV11-F1
#
_entry.id   AF-A0A940FV11-F1
#
_cell.length_a   1.000
_cell.length_b   1.000
_cell.length_c   1.000
_cell.angle_alpha   90.00
_cell.angle_beta   90.00
_cell.angle_gamma   90.00
#
_symmetry.space_group_name_H-M   'P 1'
#
loop_
_entity.id
_entity.type
_entity.pdbx_description
1 polymer ?
#
loop_
_entity_poly.entity_id
_entity_poly.type
_entity_poly.pdbx_seq_one_letter_code
_entity_poly.pdbx_strand_id
1 'polypeptide(L)'
;MNFYDLIGIAAGVMTVAIYLPQAVRTFRFRRDAHALRGLSIVAIGASLVEFVLWIVWGFGKEVPAGAIPYLVLLPIVATTFFLVLRAHLRERGRETGLTADGSAADASERADPVAQQPDAGVP
;
A
#
# COMPACT_ATOMS: atom_id res chain seq x y z
N MET A 1 -2.49 -25.75 30.74
CA MET A 1 -3.09 -24.98 29.63
C MET A 1 -4.55 -24.75 30.00
N ASN A 2 -4.92 -23.52 30.28
CA ASN A 2 -6.30 -23.18 30.66
C ASN A 2 -7.15 -22.93 29.39
N PHE A 3 -8.46 -22.75 29.55
CA PHE A 3 -9.38 -22.51 28.44
C PHE A 3 -9.02 -21.24 27.63
N TYR A 4 -8.56 -20.18 28.28
CA TYR A 4 -8.16 -18.93 27.64
C TYR A 4 -6.90 -19.07 26.80
N ASP A 5 -5.92 -19.88 27.24
CA ASP A 5 -4.72 -20.20 26.46
C ASP A 5 -5.09 -20.90 25.15
N LEU A 6 -6.02 -21.86 25.22
CA LEU A 6 -6.51 -22.61 24.06
C LEU A 6 -7.22 -21.69 23.06
N ILE A 7 -8.06 -20.78 23.54
CA ILE A 7 -8.71 -19.77 22.69
C ILE A 7 -7.66 -18.85 22.07
N GLY A 8 -6.69 -18.35 22.84
CA GLY A 8 -5.65 -17.46 22.35
C GLY A 8 -4.81 -18.11 21.24
N ILE A 9 -4.44 -19.37 21.42
CA ILE A 9 -3.71 -20.14 20.40
C ILE A 9 -4.59 -20.36 19.16
N ALA A 10 -5.84 -20.79 19.33
CA ALA A 10 -6.75 -21.04 18.20
C ALA A 10 -7.02 -19.75 17.39
N ALA A 11 -7.30 -18.64 18.08
CA ALA A 11 -7.47 -17.33 17.47
C ALA A 11 -6.20 -16.91 16.72
N GLY A 12 -5.02 -17.13 17.32
CA GLY A 12 -3.73 -16.90 16.70
C GLY A 12 -3.53 -17.68 15.40
N VAL A 13 -3.75 -18.99 15.42
CA VAL A 13 -3.61 -19.87 14.25
C VAL A 13 -4.57 -19.43 13.14
N MET A 14 -5.82 -19.15 13.47
CA MET A 14 -6.81 -18.66 12.51
C MET A 14 -6.40 -17.32 11.91
N THR A 15 -5.88 -16.41 12.72
CA THR A 15 -5.40 -15.10 12.25
C THR A 15 -4.25 -15.26 11.26
N VAL A 16 -3.28 -16.13 11.56
CA VAL A 16 -2.18 -16.45 10.64
C VAL A 16 -2.73 -17.05 9.34
N ALA A 17 -3.65 -18.02 9.42
CA ALA A 17 -4.23 -18.67 8.26
C ALA A 17 -4.98 -17.69 7.33
N ILE A 18 -5.63 -16.66 7.90
CA ILE A 18 -6.34 -15.63 7.13
C ILE A 18 -5.35 -14.66 6.47
N TYR A 19 -4.29 -14.24 7.17
CA TYR A 19 -3.35 -13.24 6.66
C TYR A 19 -2.30 -13.81 5.70
N LEU A 20 -1.93 -15.09 5.86
CA LEU A 20 -0.84 -15.70 5.11
C LEU A 20 -1.05 -15.68 3.58
N PRO A 21 -2.23 -16.04 3.02
CA PRO A 21 -2.44 -16.00 1.56
C PRO A 21 -2.25 -14.59 0.98
N GLN A 22 -2.71 -13.56 1.72
CA GLN A 22 -2.60 -12.17 1.31
C GLN A 22 -1.14 -11.68 1.35
N ALA A 23 -0.41 -12.06 2.41
CA ALA A 23 1.02 -11.79 2.50
C ALA A 23 1.78 -12.45 1.34
N VAL A 24 1.54 -13.74 1.10
CA VAL A 24 2.17 -14.48 -0.01
C VAL A 24 1.87 -13.83 -1.36
N ARG A 25 0.61 -13.45 -1.62
CA ARG A 25 0.24 -12.75 -2.85
C ARG A 25 0.98 -11.42 -2.98
N THR A 26 1.00 -10.60 -1.92
CA THR A 26 1.69 -9.30 -1.94
C THR A 26 3.19 -9.48 -2.20
N PHE A 27 3.83 -10.42 -1.52
CA PHE A 27 5.25 -10.70 -1.72
C PHE A 27 5.56 -11.23 -3.11
N ARG A 28 4.69 -12.06 -3.70
CA ARG A 28 4.83 -12.56 -5.08
C ARG A 28 4.76 -11.41 -6.09
N PHE A 29 3.82 -10.49 -5.91
CA PHE A 29 3.59 -9.36 -6.82
C PHE A 29 4.30 -8.06 -6.40
N ARG A 30 5.27 -8.12 -5.47
CA ARG A 30 5.97 -6.94 -4.90
C ARG A 30 6.64 -6.01 -5.93
N ARG A 31 6.88 -6.49 -7.16
CA ARG A 31 7.48 -5.72 -8.26
C ARG A 31 6.46 -5.20 -9.26
N ASP A 32 5.22 -5.68 -9.21
CA ASP A 32 4.14 -5.31 -10.10
C ASP A 32 3.19 -4.36 -9.35
N ALA A 33 3.36 -3.05 -9.56
CA ALA A 33 2.56 -2.04 -8.90
C ALA A 33 1.07 -2.15 -9.29
N HIS A 34 0.79 -2.50 -10.56
CA HIS A 34 -0.56 -2.64 -11.07
C HIS A 34 -1.32 -3.78 -10.36
N ALA A 35 -0.64 -4.90 -10.10
CA ALA A 35 -1.21 -6.02 -9.35
C ALA A 35 -1.53 -5.69 -7.88
N LEU A 36 -0.94 -4.62 -7.31
CA LEU A 36 -1.15 -4.19 -5.92
C LEU A 36 -2.16 -3.03 -5.77
N ARG A 37 -2.65 -2.44 -6.87
CA ARG A 37 -3.59 -1.30 -6.88
C ARG A 37 -4.88 -1.54 -6.10
N GLY A 38 -5.39 -2.77 -6.14
CA GLY A 38 -6.64 -3.14 -5.46
C GLY A 38 -6.52 -3.23 -3.93
N LEU A 39 -5.34 -3.02 -3.36
CA LEU A 39 -5.11 -3.11 -1.92
C LEU A 39 -5.30 -1.75 -1.25
N SER A 40 -6.22 -1.70 -0.29
CA SER A 40 -6.46 -0.51 0.53
C SER A 40 -5.34 -0.31 1.54
N ILE A 41 -4.56 0.77 1.37
CA ILE A 41 -3.54 1.19 2.34
C ILE A 41 -4.16 1.46 3.71
N VAL A 42 -5.34 2.06 3.75
CA VAL A 42 -6.04 2.39 5.00
C VAL A 42 -6.40 1.13 5.76
N ALA A 43 -6.91 0.09 5.08
CA ALA A 43 -7.23 -1.18 5.71
C ALA A 43 -5.98 -1.85 6.30
N ILE A 44 -4.89 -1.92 5.53
CA ILE A 44 -3.63 -2.53 5.99
C ILE A 44 -3.02 -1.71 7.15
N GLY A 45 -3.11 -0.38 7.09
CA GLY A 45 -2.67 0.50 8.16
C GLY A 45 -3.49 0.32 9.45
N ALA A 46 -4.82 0.17 9.34
CA ALA A 46 -5.67 -0.14 10.48
C ALA A 46 -5.31 -1.49 11.11
N SER A 47 -5.00 -2.51 10.29
CA SER A 47 -4.53 -3.81 10.78
C SER A 47 -3.21 -3.71 11.55
N LEU A 48 -2.29 -2.82 11.16
CA LEU A 48 -1.06 -2.58 11.94
C LEU A 48 -1.36 -2.05 13.34
N VAL A 49 -2.26 -1.07 13.44
CA VAL A 49 -2.68 -0.50 14.73
C VAL A 49 -3.38 -1.56 15.58
N GLU A 50 -4.28 -2.34 14.98
CA GLU A 50 -4.94 -3.48 15.62
C GLU A 50 -3.93 -4.46 16.22
N PHE A 51 -2.89 -4.83 15.48
CA PHE A 51 -1.90 -5.81 15.93
C PHE A 51 -1.08 -5.28 17.11
N VAL A 52 -0.68 -4.00 17.05
CA VAL A 52 0.01 -3.34 18.18
C VAL A 52 -0.88 -3.32 19.42
N LEU A 53 -2.16 -3.00 19.27
CA LEU A 53 -3.13 -3.01 20.37
C LEU A 53 -3.26 -4.40 21.01
N TRP A 54 -3.38 -5.46 20.20
CA TRP A 54 -3.46 -6.82 20.71
C TRP A 54 -2.18 -7.28 21.43
N ILE A 55 -1.01 -6.89 20.94
CA ILE A 55 0.27 -7.18 21.60
C ILE A 55 0.31 -6.50 22.97
N VAL A 56 0.02 -5.19 23.03
CA VAL A 56 0.03 -4.42 24.28
C VAL A 56 -1.02 -4.96 25.25
N TRP A 57 -2.22 -5.26 24.77
CA TRP A 57 -3.30 -5.82 25.59
C TRP A 57 -2.96 -7.21 26.14
N GLY A 58 -2.44 -8.11 25.30
CA GLY A 58 -2.17 -9.49 25.72
C GLY A 58 -1.06 -9.57 26.77
N PHE A 59 0.01 -8.77 26.63
CA PHE A 59 1.02 -8.66 27.68
C PHE A 59 0.50 -7.93 28.93
N GLY A 60 -0.28 -6.87 28.77
CA GLY A 60 -0.86 -6.12 29.89
C GLY A 60 -1.90 -6.90 30.70
N LYS A 61 -2.49 -7.96 30.13
CA LYS A 61 -3.44 -8.86 30.79
C LYS A 61 -2.83 -10.18 31.24
N GLU A 62 -1.51 -10.34 31.15
CA GLU A 62 -0.81 -11.59 31.47
C GLU A 62 -1.32 -12.81 30.68
N VAL A 63 -1.84 -12.58 29.46
CA VAL A 63 -2.26 -13.64 28.50
C VAL A 63 -1.35 -13.60 27.28
N PRO A 64 -0.06 -13.99 27.42
CA PRO A 64 0.91 -13.88 26.34
C PRO A 64 0.56 -14.77 25.14
N ALA A 65 -0.17 -15.87 25.35
CA ALA A 65 -0.66 -16.74 24.29
C ALA A 65 -1.51 -16.00 23.25
N GLY A 66 -2.23 -14.96 23.67
CA GLY A 66 -3.00 -14.09 22.77
C GLY A 66 -2.14 -13.08 22.02
N ALA A 67 -1.02 -12.63 22.59
CA ALA A 67 -0.14 -11.61 21.98
C ALA A 67 0.87 -12.19 20.98
N ILE A 68 1.39 -13.40 21.24
CA ILE A 68 2.44 -14.06 20.44
C ILE A 68 2.10 -14.11 18.93
N PRO A 69 0.88 -14.51 18.50
CA PRO A 69 0.54 -14.58 17.08
C PRO A 69 0.66 -13.24 16.37
N TYR A 70 0.19 -12.17 17.01
CA TYR A 70 0.29 -10.81 16.47
C TYR A 70 1.73 -10.33 16.41
N LEU A 71 2.55 -10.70 17.40
CA LEU A 71 3.98 -10.39 17.43
C LEU A 71 4.73 -11.04 16.25
N VAL A 72 4.37 -12.29 15.91
CA VAL A 72 4.91 -13.02 14.76
C VAL A 72 4.41 -12.42 13.43
N LEU A 73 3.14 -12.01 13.35
CA LEU A 73 2.56 -11.48 12.12
C LEU A 73 2.89 -10.00 11.86
N LEU A 74 3.20 -9.22 12.89
CA LEU A 74 3.52 -7.81 12.79
C LEU A 74 4.57 -7.50 11.70
N PRO A 75 5.74 -8.17 11.63
CA PRO A 75 6.71 -7.91 10.55
C PRO A 75 6.16 -8.23 9.15
N ILE A 76 5.29 -9.23 9.02
CA ILE A 76 4.69 -9.62 7.73
C ILE A 76 3.72 -8.53 7.25
N VAL A 77 2.84 -8.05 8.15
CA VAL A 77 1.89 -6.98 7.83
C VAL A 77 2.63 -5.65 7.61
N ALA A 78 3.65 -5.34 8.40
CA ALA A 78 4.46 -4.14 8.21
C ALA A 78 5.16 -4.13 6.85
N THR A 79 5.72 -5.27 6.43
CA THR A 79 6.34 -5.39 5.11
C THR A 79 5.29 -5.26 4.00
N THR A 80 4.13 -5.88 4.15
CA THR A 80 2.99 -5.76 3.22
C THR A 80 2.56 -4.31 3.07
N PHE A 81 2.37 -3.60 4.19
CA PHE A 81 2.06 -2.17 4.21
C PHE A 81 3.10 -1.35 3.44
N PHE A 82 4.39 -1.56 3.73
CA PHE A 82 5.47 -0.82 3.08
C PHE A 82 5.52 -1.06 1.56
N LEU A 83 5.35 -2.30 1.12
CA LEU A 83 5.31 -2.65 -0.31
C LEU A 83 4.13 -1.99 -1.03
N VAL A 84 2.94 -2.03 -0.43
CA VAL A 84 1.75 -1.41 -1.00
C VAL A 84 1.88 0.11 -1.00
N LEU A 85 2.36 0.72 0.09
CA LEU A 85 2.62 2.16 0.15
C LEU A 85 3.60 2.61 -0.94
N ARG A 86 4.72 1.89 -1.11
CA ARG A 86 5.70 2.19 -2.16
C ARG A 86 5.12 2.05 -3.57
N ALA A 87 4.24 1.07 -3.80
CA ALA A 87 3.56 0.91 -5.08
C ALA A 87 2.65 2.11 -5.39
N HIS A 88 1.81 2.53 -4.44
CA HIS A 88 0.93 3.69 -4.59
C HIS A 88 1.70 4.99 -4.80
N LEU A 89 2.81 5.21 -4.08
CA LEU A 89 3.64 6.41 -4.27
C LEU A 89 4.27 6.48 -5.67
N ARG A 90 4.70 5.34 -6.22
CA ARG A 90 5.25 5.26 -7.59
C ARG A 90 4.22 5.57 -8.66
N GLU A 91 2.97 5.17 -8.44
CA GLU A 91 1.90 5.42 -9.39
C GLU A 91 1.45 6.87 -9.37
N ARG A 92 1.30 7.48 -8.18
CA ARG A 92 1.05 8.92 -8.07
C ARG A 92 2.13 9.74 -8.79
N GLY A 93 3.41 9.36 -8.63
CA GLY A 93 4.51 10.02 -9.34
C GLY A 93 4.42 9.88 -10.87
N ARG A 94 3.93 8.75 -11.39
CA ARG A 94 3.70 8.55 -12.84
C ARG A 94 2.54 9.40 -13.36
N GLU A 95 1.46 9.49 -12.62
CA GLU A 95 0.29 10.30 -12.98
C GLU A 95 0.67 11.78 -13.03
N THR A 96 1.39 12.29 -12.03
CA THR A 96 1.91 13.68 -12.05
C THR A 96 2.87 13.92 -13.21
N GLY A 97 3.75 12.96 -13.51
CA GLY A 97 4.70 13.06 -14.63
C GLY A 97 4.01 13.12 -16.00
N LEU A 98 3.00 12.26 -16.24
CA LEU A 98 2.22 12.29 -17.49
C LEU A 98 1.44 13.61 -17.67
N THR A 99 0.90 14.16 -16.58
CA THR A 99 0.19 15.44 -16.64
C THR A 99 1.12 16.62 -16.95
N ALA A 100 2.36 16.58 -16.45
CA ALA A 100 3.35 17.62 -16.74
C ALA A 100 3.81 17.57 -18.20
N ASP A 101 4.08 16.37 -18.75
CA ASP A 101 4.47 16.20 -20.15
C ASP A 101 3.33 16.58 -21.11
N GLY A 102 2.09 16.18 -20.82
CA GLY A 102 0.93 16.56 -21.61
C GLY A 102 0.65 18.06 -21.60
N SER A 103 0.82 18.71 -20.44
CA SER A 103 0.68 20.18 -20.34
C SER A 103 1.78 20.93 -21.07
N ALA A 104 3.01 20.40 -21.12
CA ALA A 104 4.12 21.01 -21.86
C ALA A 104 3.95 20.85 -23.37
N ALA A 105 3.48 19.68 -23.83
CA ALA A 105 3.19 19.43 -25.23
C ALA A 105 2.05 20.34 -25.75
N ASP A 106 0.94 20.44 -25.02
CA ASP A 106 -0.21 21.30 -25.37
C ASP A 106 0.15 22.80 -25.31
N ALA A 107 1.08 23.20 -24.43
CA ALA A 107 1.61 24.56 -24.39
C ALA A 107 2.54 24.87 -25.58
N SER A 108 3.36 23.91 -26.01
CA SER A 108 4.22 24.05 -27.19
C SER A 108 3.41 24.15 -28.48
N GLU A 109 2.35 23.36 -28.61
CA GLU A 109 1.47 23.36 -29.79
C GLU A 109 0.65 24.65 -29.91
N ARG A 110 0.27 25.27 -28.79
CA ARG A 110 -0.40 26.60 -28.78
C ARG A 110 0.55 27.78 -28.97
N ALA A 111 1.86 27.61 -28.79
CA ALA A 111 2.84 28.66 -29.02
C ALA A 111 3.19 28.82 -30.51
N ASP A 112 2.93 27.80 -31.33
CA ASP A 112 3.32 27.76 -32.75
C ASP A 112 2.32 28.29 -33.82
N PRO A 113 1.09 28.79 -33.55
CA PRO A 113 0.21 29.24 -34.63
C PRO A 113 0.44 30.70 -35.09
N VAL A 114 1.36 31.47 -34.50
CA VAL A 114 1.51 32.92 -34.78
C VAL A 114 2.69 33.27 -35.70
N ALA A 115 3.59 32.32 -36.00
CA ALA A 115 4.81 32.61 -36.79
C ALA A 115 4.63 32.51 -38.33
N GLN A 116 3.44 32.18 -38.83
CA GLN A 116 3.16 32.08 -40.27
C GLN A 116 2.08 33.07 -40.72
N GLN A 117 2.36 34.37 -40.62
CA GLN A 117 1.69 35.36 -41.46
C GLN A 117 2.74 36.00 -42.37
N PRO A 118 2.96 35.48 -43.60
CA PRO A 118 3.88 36.08 -44.53
C PRO A 118 3.36 37.45 -44.93
N ASP A 119 4.23 38.43 -44.74
CA ASP A 119 4.10 39.83 -45.11
C ASP A 119 3.76 39.90 -46.62
N ALA A 120 2.47 39.99 -46.93
CA ALA A 120 1.97 40.17 -48.29
C ALA A 120 2.15 41.64 -48.67
N GLY A 121 3.42 42.05 -48.80
CA GLY A 121 3.78 43.31 -49.41
C GLY A 121 3.80 43.16 -50.93
N VAL A 122 2.82 43.75 -51.63
CA VAL A 122 2.94 44.23 -53.02
C VAL A 122 1.76 45.20 -53.28
N PRO A 123 1.88 46.21 -54.15
CA PRO A 123 2.93 47.21 -54.34
C PRO A 123 2.49 48.64 -53.95
#